data_AF-A0A5K7X1S6-F1
#
_entry.id   AF-A0A5K7X1S6-F1
#
_cell.length_a   1.000
_cell.length_b   1.000
_cell.length_c   1.000
_cell.angle_alpha   90.00
_cell.angle_beta   90.00
_cell.angle_gamma   90.00
#
_symmetry.space_group_name_H-M   'P 1'
#
loop_
_entity.id
_entity.type
_entity.pdbx_description
1 polymer ?
#
loop_
_entity_poly.entity_id
_entity_poly.type
_entity_poly.pdbx_seq_one_letter_code
_entity_poly.pdbx_strand_id
1 'polypeptide(L)'
;MYSSNMSNQTHDAAAAVEKAKQHYSFDRTLSVSAYHGSDAYQVVKAKRNGKTVYFWVPDDSKKAAYIERRASDGITKNQVLTLFERQRFDVKRLISVRLGAINGNPVWEITFLSPNQHYNYVSFYFDSGKEAQRILNL
;
A
#
# COMPACT_ATOMS: atom_id res chain seq x y z
N MET A 1 19.42 -3.38 19.99
CA MET A 1 18.02 -3.87 19.91
C MET A 1 17.35 -3.36 18.61
N TYR A 2 17.89 -3.69 17.43
CA TYR A 2 17.31 -3.26 16.12
C TYR A 2 17.14 -4.43 15.12
N SER A 3 17.49 -5.65 15.52
CA SER A 3 17.61 -6.79 14.60
C SER A 3 16.32 -7.60 14.46
N SER A 4 15.42 -7.57 15.45
CA SER A 4 14.21 -8.40 15.49
C SER A 4 13.10 -7.92 14.53
N ASN A 5 12.99 -6.62 14.29
CA ASN A 5 11.96 -6.09 13.39
C ASN A 5 12.30 -6.29 11.92
N MET A 6 13.59 -6.24 11.57
CA MET A 6 14.06 -6.46 10.21
C MET A 6 13.89 -7.93 9.80
N SER A 7 14.18 -8.88 10.71
CA SER A 7 14.01 -10.31 10.46
C SER A 7 12.54 -10.71 10.27
N ASN A 8 11.64 -10.12 11.06
CA ASN A 8 10.20 -10.39 10.95
C ASN A 8 9.65 -9.82 9.64
N GLN A 9 10.02 -8.59 9.28
CA GLN A 9 9.57 -7.98 8.02
C GLN A 9 10.04 -8.76 6.78
N THR A 10 11.24 -9.36 6.82
CA THR A 10 11.69 -10.24 5.74
C THR A 10 10.97 -11.58 5.71
N HIS A 11 10.60 -12.12 6.87
CA HIS A 11 9.86 -13.37 6.97
C HIS A 11 8.43 -13.22 6.43
N ASP A 12 7.73 -12.15 6.83
CA ASP A 12 6.35 -11.89 6.39
C ASP A 12 6.29 -11.58 4.89
N ALA A 13 7.28 -10.83 4.38
CA ALA A 13 7.41 -10.59 2.95
C ALA A 13 7.63 -11.88 2.15
N ALA A 14 8.49 -12.78 2.63
CA ALA A 14 8.73 -14.07 1.97
C ALA A 14 7.48 -14.95 1.99
N ALA A 15 6.81 -15.05 3.14
CA ALA A 15 5.55 -15.80 3.28
C ALA A 15 4.46 -15.26 2.36
N ALA A 16 4.35 -13.94 2.22
CA ALA A 16 3.40 -13.32 1.30
C ALA A 16 3.70 -13.62 -0.17
N VAL A 17 4.97 -13.68 -0.56
CA VAL A 17 5.36 -14.08 -1.93
C VAL A 17 4.96 -15.53 -2.21
N GLU A 18 5.17 -16.44 -1.26
CA GLU A 18 4.76 -17.84 -1.44
C GLU A 18 3.24 -18.00 -1.50
N LYS A 19 2.50 -17.32 -0.59
CA LYS A 19 1.03 -17.25 -0.67
C LYS A 19 0.55 -16.66 -2.01
N ALA A 20 1.22 -15.63 -2.53
CA ALA A 20 0.90 -15.06 -3.82
C ALA A 20 1.12 -16.06 -4.96
N LYS A 21 2.23 -16.81 -4.96
CA LYS A 21 2.53 -17.83 -6.00
C LYS A 21 1.54 -19.00 -5.98
N GLN A 22 1.04 -19.36 -4.81
CA GLN A 22 0.00 -20.40 -4.67
C GLN A 22 -1.34 -19.95 -5.26
N HIS A 23 -1.63 -18.65 -5.23
CA HIS A 23 -2.92 -18.10 -5.67
C HIS A 23 -2.89 -17.52 -7.09
N TYR A 24 -1.73 -17.03 -7.53
CA TYR A 24 -1.54 -16.31 -8.78
C TYR A 24 -0.29 -16.81 -9.52
N SER A 25 -0.37 -16.88 -10.85
CA SER A 25 0.79 -17.09 -11.70
C SER A 25 1.46 -15.76 -12.06
N PHE A 26 2.77 -15.64 -11.83
CA PHE A 26 3.60 -14.50 -12.24
C PHE A 26 5.07 -14.88 -12.37
N ASP A 27 5.83 -14.10 -13.14
CA ASP A 27 7.20 -14.42 -13.57
C ASP A 27 8.20 -14.19 -12.43
N ARG A 28 8.10 -13.04 -11.76
CA ARG A 28 8.97 -12.67 -10.64
C ARG A 28 8.40 -11.59 -9.75
N THR A 29 8.78 -11.63 -8.47
CA THR A 29 8.55 -10.54 -7.52
C THR A 29 9.53 -9.38 -7.78
N LEU A 30 9.04 -8.16 -7.73
CA LEU A 30 9.82 -6.93 -7.84
C LEU A 30 10.03 -6.27 -6.47
N SER A 31 8.99 -6.22 -5.64
CA SER A 31 9.06 -5.69 -4.28
C SER A 31 7.87 -6.16 -3.45
N VAL A 32 8.00 -6.09 -2.12
CA VAL A 32 6.89 -6.31 -1.19
C VAL A 32 6.84 -5.13 -0.23
N SER A 33 5.64 -4.65 0.08
CA SER A 33 5.42 -3.60 1.08
C SER A 33 4.27 -3.94 2.00
N ALA A 34 4.50 -3.83 3.31
CA ALA A 34 3.46 -4.05 4.31
C ALA A 34 2.53 -2.84 4.42
N TYR A 35 1.25 -3.14 4.64
CA TYR A 35 0.19 -2.19 4.94
C TYR A 35 -0.59 -2.68 6.16
N HIS A 36 -0.70 -1.82 7.18
CA HIS A 36 -1.42 -2.13 8.42
C HIS A 36 -2.45 -1.02 8.65
N GLY A 37 -3.56 -1.11 7.92
CA GLY A 37 -4.70 -0.20 8.06
C GLY A 37 -5.82 -0.86 8.90
N SER A 38 -7.06 -0.80 8.40
CA SER A 38 -8.18 -1.57 8.98
C SER A 38 -7.92 -3.07 8.88
N ASP A 39 -7.43 -3.49 7.72
CA ASP A 39 -6.97 -4.84 7.44
C ASP A 39 -5.47 -4.81 7.14
N ALA A 40 -4.78 -5.90 7.49
CA ALA A 40 -3.35 -6.05 7.27
C ALA A 40 -3.09 -6.82 5.97
N TYR A 41 -2.24 -6.24 5.12
CA TYR A 41 -1.86 -6.78 3.83
C TYR A 41 -0.36 -6.67 3.59
N GLN A 42 0.19 -7.66 2.88
CA GLN A 42 1.44 -7.53 2.15
C GLN A 42 1.12 -7.25 0.67
N VAL A 43 1.55 -6.09 0.16
CA VAL A 43 1.37 -5.73 -1.24
C VAL A 43 2.59 -6.21 -2.03
N VAL A 44 2.42 -7.27 -2.81
CA VAL A 44 3.43 -7.84 -3.69
C VAL A 44 3.34 -7.16 -5.05
N LYS A 45 4.40 -6.45 -5.44
CA LYS A 45 4.58 -5.96 -6.80
C LYS A 45 5.31 -7.03 -7.60
N ALA A 46 4.72 -7.49 -8.69
CA ALA A 46 5.27 -8.56 -9.51
C ALA A 46 5.28 -8.19 -11.00
N LYS A 47 6.02 -9.00 -11.77
CA LYS A 47 6.01 -8.99 -13.23
C LYS A 47 5.31 -10.25 -13.72
N ARG A 48 4.31 -10.09 -14.58
CA ARG A 48 3.55 -11.18 -15.21
C ARG A 48 3.39 -10.87 -16.69
N ASN A 49 3.95 -11.71 -17.55
CA ASN A 49 3.94 -11.56 -19.01
C ASN A 49 4.38 -10.15 -19.45
N GLY A 50 5.48 -9.66 -18.86
CA GLY A 50 6.00 -8.31 -19.13
C GLY A 50 5.20 -7.14 -18.53
N LYS A 51 4.03 -7.38 -17.93
CA LYS A 51 3.18 -6.36 -17.31
C LYS A 51 3.35 -6.33 -15.79
N THR A 52 3.35 -5.14 -15.20
CA THR A 52 3.45 -4.99 -13.74
C THR A 52 2.08 -5.20 -13.13
N VAL A 53 2.00 -6.03 -12.09
CA VAL A 53 0.78 -6.36 -11.36
C VAL A 53 1.04 -6.19 -9.87
N TYR A 54 0.03 -5.75 -9.14
CA TYR A 54 0.01 -5.67 -7.69
C TYR A 54 -0.94 -6.74 -7.15
N PHE A 55 -0.46 -7.49 -6.15
CA PHE A 55 -1.26 -8.44 -5.39
C PHE A 55 -1.29 -8.00 -3.93
N TRP A 56 -2.48 -7.73 -3.39
CA TRP A 56 -2.68 -7.55 -1.96
C TRP A 56 -2.93 -8.94 -1.39
N VAL A 57 -1.95 -9.42 -0.63
CA VAL A 57 -1.99 -10.70 0.06
C VAL A 57 -2.40 -10.40 1.51
N PRO A 58 -3.58 -10.84 1.97
CA PRO A 58 -4.00 -10.61 3.34
C PRO A 58 -3.13 -11.42 4.30
N ASP A 59 -2.82 -10.84 5.45
CA ASP A 59 -2.10 -11.58 6.50
C ASP A 59 -2.96 -12.74 7.02
N ASP A 60 -4.27 -12.50 7.17
CA ASP A 60 -5.32 -13.47 7.51
C ASP A 60 -6.41 -13.51 6.43
N SER A 61 -6.44 -14.58 5.64
CA SER A 61 -7.41 -14.77 4.55
C SER A 61 -8.84 -15.01 5.02
N LYS A 62 -9.08 -15.22 6.32
CA LYS A 62 -10.44 -15.29 6.89
C LYS A 62 -11.03 -13.91 7.15
N LYS A 63 -10.19 -12.87 7.28
CA LYS A 63 -10.59 -11.49 7.56
C LYS A 63 -10.64 -10.62 6.31
N ALA A 64 -9.77 -10.91 5.35
CA ALA A 64 -9.62 -10.12 4.14
C ALA A 64 -9.42 -11.01 2.91
N ALA A 65 -9.88 -10.54 1.76
CA ALA A 65 -9.73 -11.25 0.49
C ALA A 65 -8.40 -10.91 -0.20
N TYR A 66 -7.91 -11.81 -1.03
CA TYR A 66 -6.83 -11.49 -1.96
C TYR A 66 -7.32 -10.51 -3.02
N ILE A 67 -6.50 -9.53 -3.41
CA ILE A 67 -6.84 -8.55 -4.44
C ILE A 67 -5.74 -8.51 -5.50
N GLU A 68 -6.14 -8.42 -6.76
CA GLU A 68 -5.24 -8.22 -7.90
C GLU A 68 -5.61 -6.93 -8.65
N ARG A 69 -4.60 -6.13 -9.01
CA ARG A 69 -4.72 -5.04 -9.99
C ARG A 69 -3.50 -4.96 -10.89
N ARG A 70 -3.68 -4.69 -12.19
CA ARG A 70 -2.54 -4.29 -13.02
C ARG A 70 -2.11 -2.89 -12.61
N ALA A 71 -0.81 -2.64 -12.60
CA ALA A 71 -0.30 -1.31 -12.26
C ALA A 71 -0.75 -0.22 -13.26
N SER A 72 -1.11 -0.61 -14.49
CA SER A 72 -1.62 0.27 -15.54
C SER A 72 -3.06 0.73 -15.32
N ASP A 73 -3.83 0.03 -14.48
CA ASP A 73 -5.27 0.22 -14.39
C ASP A 73 -5.65 1.26 -13.33
N GLY A 74 -4.68 1.74 -12.56
CA GLY A 74 -4.88 2.75 -11.52
C GLY A 74 -3.83 3.84 -11.54
N ILE A 75 -3.98 4.78 -10.62
CA ILE A 75 -3.11 5.93 -10.53
C ILE A 75 -1.71 5.55 -10.03
N THR A 76 -0.71 6.23 -10.55
CA THR A 76 0.69 6.09 -10.16
C THR A 76 0.98 6.83 -8.85
N LYS A 77 2.12 6.49 -8.23
CA LYS A 77 2.63 7.22 -7.06
C LYS A 77 2.77 8.73 -7.30
N ASN A 78 3.18 9.13 -8.49
CA ASN A 78 3.31 10.56 -8.82
C ASN A 78 1.95 11.22 -8.99
N GLN A 79 0.98 10.54 -9.60
CA GLN A 79 -0.39 11.06 -9.73
C GLN A 79 -1.05 11.23 -8.36
N VAL A 80 -0.89 10.28 -7.42
CA VAL A 80 -1.45 10.46 -6.07
C VAL A 80 -0.77 11.60 -5.31
N LEU A 81 0.54 11.80 -5.49
CA LEU A 81 1.24 12.95 -4.92
C LEU A 81 0.70 14.28 -5.48
N THR A 82 0.46 14.36 -6.79
CA THR A 82 -0.18 15.54 -7.39
C THR A 82 -1.60 15.77 -6.84
N LEU A 83 -2.39 14.71 -6.64
CA LEU A 83 -3.71 14.81 -6.02
C LEU A 83 -3.64 15.31 -4.57
N PHE A 84 -2.65 14.84 -3.81
CA PHE A 84 -2.38 15.27 -2.45
C PHE A 84 -1.95 16.73 -2.36
N GLU A 85 -1.03 17.18 -3.21
CA GLU A 85 -0.58 18.58 -3.26
C GLU A 85 -1.73 19.57 -3.54
N ARG A 86 -2.73 19.15 -4.31
CA ARG A 86 -3.94 19.95 -4.59
C ARG A 86 -4.83 20.14 -3.36
N GLN A 87 -4.71 19.28 -2.35
CA GLN A 87 -5.47 19.41 -1.10
C GLN A 87 -4.96 20.54 -0.20
N ARG A 88 -3.75 21.07 -0.45
CA ARG A 88 -3.16 22.20 0.27
C ARG A 88 -3.08 22.00 1.80
N PHE A 89 -2.79 20.78 2.24
CA PHE A 89 -2.49 20.53 3.65
C PHE A 89 -1.22 21.25 4.10
N ASP A 90 -1.16 21.60 5.38
CA ASP A 90 0.05 22.11 6.00
C ASP A 90 0.99 20.94 6.32
N VAL A 91 1.94 20.69 5.41
CA VAL A 91 2.84 19.54 5.46
C VAL A 91 4.22 20.00 5.88
N LYS A 92 4.62 19.64 7.11
CA LYS A 92 6.01 19.80 7.56
C LYS A 92 6.93 18.77 6.92
N ARG A 93 6.47 17.52 6.83
CA ARG A 93 7.27 16.41 6.29
C ARG A 93 6.40 15.28 5.77
N LEU A 94 6.62 14.89 4.52
CA LEU A 94 6.07 13.65 3.96
C LEU A 94 6.80 12.45 4.59
N ILE A 95 6.04 11.51 5.16
CA ILE A 95 6.58 10.32 5.83
C ILE A 95 6.59 9.11 4.91
N SER A 96 5.46 8.85 4.24
CA SER A 96 5.35 7.69 3.35
C SER A 96 4.26 7.86 2.32
N VAL A 97 4.40 7.12 1.21
CA VAL A 97 3.38 6.93 0.19
C VAL A 97 3.40 5.47 -0.20
N ARG A 98 2.34 4.73 0.12
CA ARG A 98 2.29 3.27 0.01
C ARG A 98 0.94 2.79 -0.51
N LEU A 99 0.94 1.63 -1.16
CA LEU A 99 -0.29 0.93 -1.49
C LEU A 99 -0.84 0.25 -0.24
N GLY A 100 -2.16 0.24 -0.13
CA GLY A 100 -2.91 -0.40 0.95
C GLY A 100 -4.30 -0.78 0.46
N ALA A 101 -5.19 -1.15 1.37
CA ALA A 101 -6.59 -1.37 1.04
C ALA A 101 -7.49 -0.95 2.20
N ILE A 102 -8.62 -0.34 1.89
CA ILE A 102 -9.65 0.05 2.86
C ILE A 102 -10.93 -0.67 2.47
N ASN A 103 -11.48 -1.47 3.39
CA ASN A 103 -12.70 -2.25 3.16
C ASN A 103 -12.63 -3.07 1.85
N GLY A 104 -11.50 -3.75 1.60
CA GLY A 104 -11.26 -4.54 0.39
C GLY A 104 -11.01 -3.73 -0.89
N ASN A 105 -10.94 -2.40 -0.82
CA ASN A 105 -10.68 -1.54 -1.99
C ASN A 105 -9.23 -1.04 -1.98
N PRO A 106 -8.44 -1.29 -3.03
CA PRO A 106 -7.08 -0.77 -3.17
C PRO A 106 -6.99 0.75 -3.06
N VAL A 107 -6.02 1.23 -2.27
CA VAL A 107 -5.75 2.66 -2.08
C VAL A 107 -4.25 2.95 -2.15
N TRP A 108 -3.93 4.19 -2.46
CA TRP A 108 -2.68 4.81 -2.05
C TRP A 108 -2.91 5.57 -0.74
N GLU A 109 -2.15 5.24 0.30
CA GLU A 109 -2.12 5.98 1.56
C GLU A 109 -0.88 6.87 1.61
N ILE A 110 -1.09 8.12 1.97
CA ILE A 110 -0.06 9.13 2.21
C ILE A 110 -0.06 9.46 3.70
N THR A 111 1.10 9.27 4.34
CA THR A 111 1.33 9.69 5.73
C THR A 111 2.23 10.92 5.74
N PHE A 112 1.88 11.93 6.53
CA PHE A 112 2.69 13.14 6.68
C PHE A 112 2.61 13.71 8.11
N LEU A 113 3.56 14.56 8.46
CA LEU A 113 3.56 15.32 9.71
C LEU A 113 3.09 16.76 9.45
N SER A 114 2.24 17.26 10.34
CA SER A 114 1.90 18.69 10.43
C SER A 114 3.03 19.48 11.13
N PRO A 115 3.00 20.83 11.08
CA PRO A 115 3.93 21.66 11.86
C PRO A 115 4.00 21.31 13.34
N ASN A 116 2.85 20.95 13.92
CA ASN A 116 2.65 20.53 15.32
C ASN A 116 3.19 19.12 15.61
N GLN A 117 3.82 18.46 14.64
CA GLN A 117 4.36 17.09 14.75
C GLN A 117 3.31 15.99 14.92
N HIS A 118 2.06 16.24 14.56
CA HIS A 118 1.03 15.21 14.53
C HIS A 118 1.07 14.44 13.21
N TYR A 119 0.89 13.12 13.28
CA TYR A 119 0.78 12.26 12.11
C TYR A 119 -0.61 12.40 11.49
N ASN A 120 -0.65 12.56 10.18
CA ASN A 120 -1.83 12.75 9.38
C ASN A 120 -1.83 11.75 8.21
N TYR A 121 -3.01 11.29 7.82
CA TYR A 121 -3.19 10.23 6.82
C TYR A 121 -4.25 10.64 5.80
N VAL A 122 -3.93 10.51 4.52
CA VAL A 122 -4.90 10.68 3.44
C VAL A 122 -4.74 9.55 2.44
N SER A 123 -5.87 8.93 2.11
CA SER A 123 -5.93 7.79 1.20
C SER A 123 -6.77 8.12 -0.02
N PHE A 124 -6.30 7.70 -1.18
CA PHE A 124 -7.00 7.85 -2.46
C PHE A 124 -7.18 6.47 -3.09
N TYR A 125 -8.35 6.20 -3.65
CA TYR A 125 -8.60 4.94 -4.37
C TYR A 125 -7.60 4.76 -5.51
N PHE A 126 -6.99 3.59 -5.58
CA PHE A 126 -6.02 3.26 -6.62
C PHE A 126 -6.66 3.36 -8.01
N ASP A 127 -7.87 2.83 -8.18
CA ASP A 127 -8.53 2.74 -9.49
C ASP A 127 -9.00 4.10 -10.03
N SER A 128 -9.41 5.03 -9.15
CA SER A 128 -10.06 6.29 -9.58
C SER A 128 -9.35 7.56 -9.16
N GLY A 129 -8.45 7.51 -8.17
CA GLY A 129 -7.87 8.68 -7.53
C GLY A 129 -8.83 9.54 -6.73
N LYS A 130 -10.08 9.11 -6.53
CA LYS A 130 -10.99 9.77 -5.59
C LYS A 130 -10.48 9.59 -4.16
N GLU A 131 -10.68 10.59 -3.32
CA GLU A 131 -10.38 10.48 -1.89
C GLU A 131 -11.22 9.37 -1.27
N ALA A 132 -10.56 8.48 -0.54
CA ALA A 132 -11.17 7.34 0.12
C ALA A 132 -11.32 7.59 1.63
N GLN A 133 -10.30 8.18 2.25
CA GLN A 133 -10.27 8.45 3.68
C GLN A 133 -9.32 9.60 4.00
N ARG A 134 -9.65 10.36 5.03
CA ARG A 134 -8.83 11.43 5.58
C ARG A 134 -8.89 11.38 7.09
N ILE A 135 -7.73 11.27 7.74
CA ILE A 135 -7.57 11.30 9.20
C ILE A 135 -6.55 12.38 9.52
N LEU A 136 -7.04 13.53 9.97
CA LEU A 136 -6.20 14.66 10.35
C LEU A 136 -6.15 14.80 11.87
N ASN A 137 -4.95 14.78 12.41
CA ASN A 137 -4.66 15.09 13.80
C ASN A 137 -4.04 16.49 13.77
N LEU A 138 -4.85 17.50 14.05
CA LEU A 138 -4.51 18.93 14.01
C LEU A 138 -3.95 19.40 15.35
#